data_AF-A0A662B312-F1
#
_entry.id   AF-A0A662B312-F1
#
_cell.length_a   1.000
_cell.length_b   1.000
_cell.length_c   1.000
_cell.angle_alpha   90.00
_cell.angle_beta   90.00
_cell.angle_gamma   90.00
#
_symmetry.space_group_name_H-M   'P 1'
#
loop_
_entity.id
_entity.type
_entity.pdbx_description
1 polymer ?
#
loop_
_entity_poly.entity_id
_entity_poly.type
_entity_poly.pdbx_seq_one_letter_code
_entity_poly.pdbx_strand_id
1 'polypeptide(L)'
;MVSYGLPSTDIFQDINSTMLDDKFPDLRYIRDNYRGSGIINLIYRYVSENEMMFLGISGSYNQTVGDIYNVGQLEGELNREFITVAVEGQYRYQNMNKVQLYSGIGIGYTFGNETLNPPASSGNATSIGSINSIAWQINAIGIRVGKSFAGFAEFGYGYKGIVNVGLSLQLY
;
A
#
# COMPACT_ATOMS: atom_id res chain seq x y z
N MET A 1 6.10 14.87 0.08
CA MET A 1 6.99 13.76 -0.34
C MET A 1 6.20 12.85 -1.26
N VAL A 2 6.83 12.34 -2.32
CA VAL A 2 6.20 11.39 -3.24
C VAL A 2 7.07 10.15 -3.27
N SER A 3 6.47 8.97 -3.18
CA SER A 3 7.20 7.71 -3.24
C SER A 3 6.45 6.60 -3.93
N TYR A 4 7.22 5.59 -4.27
CA TYR A 4 6.78 4.36 -4.87
C TYR A 4 7.20 3.18 -3.98
N GLY A 5 6.21 2.38 -3.57
CA GLY A 5 6.36 1.26 -2.66
C GLY A 5 6.21 -0.08 -3.37
N LEU A 6 7.08 -1.03 -3.01
CA LEU A 6 7.06 -2.41 -3.46
C LEU A 6 7.38 -3.37 -2.29
N PRO A 7 6.87 -4.62 -2.31
CA PRO A 7 5.81 -5.13 -3.18
C PRO A 7 4.44 -4.49 -2.84
N SER A 8 3.45 -4.67 -3.74
CA SER A 8 2.06 -4.27 -3.47
C SER A 8 1.50 -5.00 -2.24
N THR A 9 0.70 -4.31 -1.43
CA THR A 9 0.14 -4.82 -0.17
C THR A 9 -0.65 -6.12 -0.33
N ASP A 10 -1.40 -6.25 -1.42
CA ASP A 10 -2.21 -7.42 -1.74
C ASP A 10 -1.38 -8.70 -1.97
N ILE A 11 -0.06 -8.58 -2.20
CA ILE A 11 0.84 -9.72 -2.45
C ILE A 11 1.30 -10.38 -1.14
N PHE A 12 1.33 -9.63 -0.03
CA PHE A 12 1.86 -10.14 1.25
C PHE A 12 0.90 -9.98 2.44
N GLN A 13 -0.19 -9.24 2.28
CA GLN A 13 -1.30 -9.23 3.22
C GLN A 13 -2.46 -9.98 2.57
N ASP A 14 -2.89 -11.07 3.18
CA ASP A 14 -4.13 -11.75 2.81
C ASP A 14 -5.29 -10.84 3.15
N ILE A 15 -5.72 -10.03 2.16
CA ILE A 15 -6.87 -9.15 2.31
C ILE A 15 -8.13 -9.98 2.05
N ASN A 16 -8.86 -10.26 3.14
CA ASN A 16 -10.10 -11.00 3.11
C ASN A 16 -11.19 -10.23 2.35
N SER A 17 -11.93 -10.91 1.49
CA SER A 17 -12.98 -10.31 0.64
C SER A 17 -14.31 -10.97 0.91
N THR A 18 -15.27 -10.19 1.43
CA THR A 18 -16.64 -10.66 1.66
C THR A 18 -17.32 -11.09 0.35
N MET A 19 -16.95 -10.51 -0.79
CA MET A 19 -17.50 -10.87 -2.10
C MET A 19 -16.99 -12.24 -2.56
N LEU A 20 -15.70 -12.54 -2.37
CA LEU A 20 -15.15 -13.86 -2.70
C LEU A 20 -15.66 -14.92 -1.73
N ASP A 21 -15.79 -14.59 -0.45
CA ASP A 21 -16.31 -15.52 0.56
C ASP A 21 -17.78 -15.90 0.30
N ASP A 22 -18.61 -14.96 -0.20
CA ASP A 22 -20.00 -15.22 -0.60
C ASP A 22 -20.08 -16.06 -1.88
N LYS A 23 -19.21 -15.79 -2.86
CA LYS A 23 -19.21 -16.50 -4.15
C LYS A 23 -18.56 -17.88 -4.08
N PHE A 24 -17.59 -18.07 -3.19
CA PHE A 24 -16.82 -19.30 -3.03
C PHE A 24 -16.80 -19.73 -1.55
N PRO A 25 -17.92 -20.27 -1.02
CA PRO A 25 -18.02 -20.66 0.39
C PRO A 25 -17.04 -21.77 0.80
N ASP A 26 -16.54 -22.54 -0.17
CA ASP A 26 -15.52 -23.58 0.07
C ASP A 26 -14.09 -23.01 0.20
N LEU A 27 -13.88 -21.70 -0.07
CA LEU A 27 -12.57 -21.00 -0.03
C LEU A 27 -11.48 -21.67 -0.91
N ARG A 28 -11.87 -22.47 -1.90
CA ARG A 28 -10.95 -23.22 -2.79
C ARG A 28 -10.62 -22.46 -4.07
N TYR A 29 -10.23 -21.21 -3.94
CA TYR A 29 -9.75 -20.42 -5.07
C TYR A 29 -8.24 -20.22 -4.97
N ILE A 30 -7.56 -20.36 -6.11
CA ILE A 30 -6.14 -20.05 -6.27
C ILE A 30 -6.08 -18.80 -7.14
N ARG A 31 -5.36 -17.79 -6.68
CA ARG A 31 -5.06 -16.60 -7.47
C ARG A 31 -3.70 -16.81 -8.14
N ASP A 32 -3.63 -16.63 -9.44
CA ASP A 32 -2.41 -16.80 -10.25
C ASP A 32 -2.21 -15.58 -11.17
N ASN A 33 -1.02 -15.40 -11.73
CA ASN A 33 -0.66 -14.26 -12.58
C ASN A 33 -0.87 -12.86 -11.95
N TYR A 34 -0.49 -12.69 -10.69
CA TYR A 34 -0.56 -11.39 -10.03
C TYR A 34 0.31 -10.33 -10.72
N ARG A 35 -0.33 -9.23 -11.14
CA ARG A 35 0.33 -8.03 -11.66
C ARG A 35 -0.09 -6.84 -10.80
N GLY A 36 0.79 -6.42 -9.90
CA GLY A 36 0.66 -5.20 -9.13
C GLY A 36 1.39 -4.05 -9.81
N SER A 37 0.74 -2.88 -9.95
CA SER A 37 1.38 -1.66 -10.49
C SER A 37 2.29 -0.95 -9.48
N GLY A 38 2.49 -1.54 -8.29
CA GLY A 38 3.15 -0.94 -7.13
C GLY A 38 2.27 0.07 -6.41
N ILE A 39 2.82 0.74 -5.40
CA ILE A 39 2.06 1.63 -4.52
C ILE A 39 2.57 3.05 -4.66
N ILE A 40 1.74 3.94 -5.20
CA ILE A 40 2.05 5.37 -5.25
C ILE A 40 1.64 5.98 -3.92
N ASN A 41 2.56 6.72 -3.31
CA ASN A 41 2.39 7.30 -1.99
C ASN A 41 2.64 8.80 -2.04
N LEU A 42 1.75 9.58 -1.45
CA LEU A 42 1.89 11.01 -1.25
C LEU A 42 1.84 11.29 0.24
N ILE A 43 2.88 11.94 0.77
CA ILE A 43 3.05 12.13 2.21
C ILE A 43 3.34 13.61 2.48
N TYR A 44 2.53 14.22 3.34
CA TYR A 44 2.72 15.57 3.84
C TYR A 44 3.11 15.51 5.32
N ARG A 45 4.25 16.08 5.69
CA ARG A 45 4.79 16.03 7.05
C ARG A 45 5.00 17.43 7.60
N TYR A 46 4.60 17.61 8.85
CA TYR A 46 4.93 18.76 9.67
C TYR A 46 6.08 18.39 10.61
N VAL A 47 7.08 19.28 10.68
CA VAL A 47 8.25 19.13 11.55
C VAL A 47 7.94 19.85 12.87
N SER A 48 7.99 19.14 14.00
CA SER A 48 7.87 19.80 15.31
C SER A 48 9.12 20.61 15.63
N GLU A 49 8.98 21.63 16.49
CA GLU A 49 10.06 22.56 16.89
C GLU A 49 11.33 21.86 17.41
N ASN A 50 11.19 20.65 17.98
CA ASN A 50 12.32 19.87 18.49
C ASN A 50 13.13 19.15 17.39
N GLU A 51 12.72 19.21 16.12
CA GLU A 51 13.32 18.54 14.94
C GLU A 51 13.53 17.01 15.02
N MET A 52 13.16 16.39 16.15
CA MET A 52 13.28 14.96 16.43
C MET A 52 12.02 14.18 16.02
N MET A 53 10.85 14.82 16.06
CA MET A 53 9.56 14.21 15.77
C MET A 53 8.89 14.86 14.55
N PHE A 54 8.31 14.01 13.72
CA PHE A 54 7.55 14.39 12.53
C PHE A 54 6.16 13.81 12.64
N LEU A 55 5.15 14.63 12.41
CA LEU A 55 3.78 14.18 12.29
C LEU A 55 3.31 14.47 10.86
N GLY A 56 2.74 13.48 10.19
CA GLY A 56 2.31 13.62 8.82
C GLY A 56 1.02 12.91 8.52
N ILE A 57 0.45 13.24 7.37
CA ILE A 57 -0.64 12.53 6.73
C ILE A 57 -0.14 11.97 5.40
N SER A 58 -0.59 10.78 5.06
CA SER A 58 -0.25 10.08 3.84
C SER A 58 -1.50 9.58 3.13
N GLY A 59 -1.50 9.72 1.81
CA GLY A 59 -2.44 9.08 0.91
C GLY A 59 -1.69 8.09 0.03
N SER A 60 -2.16 6.86 -0.09
CA SER A 60 -1.59 5.87 -1.00
C SER A 60 -2.65 5.30 -1.94
N TYR A 61 -2.22 5.03 -3.17
CA TYR A 61 -3.03 4.39 -4.18
C TYR A 61 -2.30 3.16 -4.69
N ASN A 62 -3.02 2.04 -4.76
CA ASN A 62 -2.51 0.76 -5.24
C ASN A 62 -3.57 0.14 -6.16
N GLN A 63 -3.12 -0.38 -7.30
CA GLN A 63 -3.96 -1.19 -8.18
C GLN A 63 -3.29 -2.54 -8.43
N THR A 64 -4.07 -3.61 -8.30
CA THR A 64 -3.60 -4.98 -8.49
C THR A 64 -4.60 -5.74 -9.35
N VAL A 65 -4.09 -6.42 -10.37
CA VAL A 65 -4.87 -7.30 -11.25
C VAL A 65 -4.34 -8.72 -11.08
N GLY A 66 -5.22 -9.72 -11.02
CA GLY A 66 -4.83 -11.12 -10.97
C GLY A 66 -5.94 -12.05 -11.41
N ASP A 67 -5.59 -13.24 -11.90
CA ASP A 67 -6.55 -14.24 -12.35
C ASP A 67 -7.02 -15.08 -11.16
N ILE A 68 -8.32 -15.39 -11.08
CA ILE A 68 -8.88 -16.32 -10.10
C ILE A 68 -9.19 -17.65 -10.79
N TYR A 69 -8.67 -18.73 -10.20
CA TYR A 69 -9.00 -20.10 -10.54
C TYR A 69 -9.78 -20.75 -9.39
N ASN A 70 -10.96 -21.30 -9.65
CA ASN A 70 -11.71 -22.11 -8.68
C ASN A 70 -11.75 -23.57 -9.17
N VAL A 71 -11.32 -24.51 -8.33
CA VAL A 71 -11.23 -25.95 -8.66
C VAL A 71 -10.57 -26.22 -10.02
N GLY A 72 -9.56 -25.43 -10.41
CA GLY A 72 -8.83 -25.57 -11.67
C GLY A 72 -9.51 -24.97 -12.91
N GLN A 73 -10.67 -24.32 -12.77
CA GLN A 73 -11.29 -23.53 -13.84
C GLN A 73 -11.04 -22.03 -13.64
N LEU A 74 -10.76 -21.31 -14.75
CA LEU A 74 -10.61 -19.85 -14.73
C LEU A 74 -11.99 -19.21 -14.48
N GLU A 75 -12.15 -18.60 -13.32
CA GLU A 75 -13.38 -17.89 -12.92
C GLU A 75 -13.41 -16.44 -13.40
N GLY A 76 -12.24 -15.88 -13.71
CA GLY A 76 -12.13 -14.54 -14.28
C GLY A 76 -10.92 -13.75 -13.80
N GLU A 77 -10.86 -12.50 -14.27
CA GLU A 77 -9.86 -11.52 -13.87
C GLU A 77 -10.40 -10.69 -12.70
N LEU A 78 -9.65 -10.63 -11.61
CA LEU A 78 -9.94 -9.83 -10.43
C LEU A 78 -9.10 -8.55 -10.48
N ASN A 79 -9.78 -7.42 -10.62
CA ASN A 79 -9.18 -6.09 -10.47
C ASN A 79 -9.49 -5.55 -9.06
N ARG A 80 -8.45 -5.18 -8.33
CA ARG A 80 -8.53 -4.56 -7.00
C ARG A 80 -7.89 -3.19 -7.02
N GLU A 81 -8.61 -2.21 -6.53
CA GLU A 81 -8.14 -0.84 -6.36
C GLU A 81 -8.22 -0.46 -4.89
N PHE A 82 -7.13 0.06 -4.33
CA PHE A 82 -7.05 0.44 -2.93
C PHE A 82 -6.59 1.88 -2.79
N ILE A 83 -7.33 2.65 -1.99
CA ILE A 83 -7.00 4.00 -1.56
C ILE A 83 -6.84 3.97 -0.04
N THR A 84 -5.67 4.33 0.47
CA THR A 84 -5.43 4.41 1.91
C THR A 84 -5.17 5.84 2.31
N VAL A 85 -5.76 6.25 3.42
CA VAL A 85 -5.43 7.51 4.10
C VAL A 85 -4.93 7.17 5.50
N ALA A 86 -3.75 7.66 5.85
CA ALA A 86 -3.12 7.35 7.13
C ALA A 86 -2.45 8.58 7.75
N VAL A 87 -2.33 8.55 9.07
CA VAL A 87 -1.50 9.46 9.85
C VAL A 87 -0.23 8.75 10.25
N GLU A 88 0.89 9.46 10.20
CA GLU A 88 2.22 8.89 10.42
C GLU A 88 2.99 9.72 11.45
N GLY A 89 3.57 9.04 12.41
CA GLY A 89 4.56 9.58 13.34
C GLY A 89 5.93 9.04 12.99
N GLN A 90 6.93 9.92 12.88
CA GLN A 90 8.33 9.49 12.69
C GLN A 90 9.22 10.08 13.77
N TYR A 91 10.20 9.28 14.15
CA TYR A 91 11.23 9.64 15.11
C TYR A 91 12.60 9.60 14.43
N ARG A 92 13.32 10.71 14.45
CA ARG A 92 14.65 10.83 13.86
C ARG A 92 15.71 10.50 14.91
N TYR A 93 16.54 9.51 14.62
CA TYR A 93 17.64 9.10 15.51
C TYR A 93 18.87 9.99 15.37
N GLN A 94 19.27 10.29 14.13
CA GLN A 94 20.51 10.97 13.85
C GLN A 94 20.38 11.88 12.63
N ASN A 95 20.83 13.13 12.78
CA ASN A 95 20.88 14.12 11.72
C ASN A 95 22.36 14.40 11.39
N MET A 96 22.95 13.60 10.51
CA MET A 96 24.28 13.91 9.97
C MET A 96 24.03 14.83 8.78
N ASN A 97 24.41 16.12 8.78
CA ASN A 97 24.19 17.18 7.75
C ASN A 97 23.61 16.88 6.34
N LYS A 98 23.88 15.72 5.71
CA LYS A 98 23.33 15.28 4.42
C LYS A 98 22.51 13.98 4.47
N VAL A 99 22.55 13.22 5.57
CA VAL A 99 21.90 11.92 5.78
C VAL A 99 21.11 11.93 7.10
N GLN A 100 19.83 11.64 7.00
CA GLN A 100 18.90 11.55 8.13
C GLN A 100 18.40 10.12 8.27
N LEU A 101 18.52 9.57 9.48
CA LEU A 101 18.00 8.27 9.85
C LEU A 101 16.77 8.45 10.74
N TYR A 102 15.69 7.76 10.42
CA TYR A 102 14.45 7.79 11.17
C TYR A 102 13.77 6.43 11.22
N SER A 103 12.92 6.22 12.22
CA SER A 103 11.91 5.17 12.22
C SER A 103 10.54 5.83 12.26
N GLY A 104 9.49 5.07 11.99
CA GLY A 104 8.15 5.61 12.08
C GLY A 104 7.08 4.56 12.19
N ILE A 105 5.92 5.00 12.61
CA ILE A 105 4.70 4.21 12.61
C ILE A 105 3.59 5.02 11.96
N GLY A 106 2.66 4.33 11.32
CA GLY A 106 1.50 4.92 10.70
C GLY A 106 0.27 4.07 10.96
N ILE A 107 -0.86 4.75 11.14
CA ILE A 107 -2.16 4.11 11.25
C ILE A 107 -3.14 4.86 10.36
N GLY A 108 -4.02 4.14 9.71
CA GLY A 108 -4.94 4.70 8.75
C GLY A 108 -6.09 3.78 8.42
N TYR A 109 -6.75 4.09 7.33
CA TYR A 109 -7.89 3.36 6.83
C TYR A 109 -7.77 3.20 5.32
N THR A 110 -7.97 1.96 4.85
CA THR A 110 -7.97 1.61 3.44
C THR A 110 -9.38 1.38 2.96
N PHE A 111 -9.72 2.04 1.85
CA PHE A 111 -10.92 1.82 1.07
C PHE A 111 -10.52 1.08 -0.20
N GLY A 112 -11.09 -0.10 -0.40
CA GLY A 112 -10.81 -1.00 -1.49
C GLY A 112 -12.06 -1.27 -2.31
N ASN A 113 -11.93 -1.28 -3.62
CA ASN A 113 -12.94 -1.75 -4.55
C ASN A 113 -12.42 -2.99 -5.27
N GLU A 114 -13.28 -3.98 -5.42
CA GLU A 114 -12.99 -5.22 -6.12
C GLU A 114 -13.97 -5.41 -7.26
N THR A 115 -13.46 -5.79 -8.42
CA THR A 115 -14.27 -6.14 -9.57
C THR A 115 -13.77 -7.48 -10.11
N LEU A 116 -14.65 -8.47 -10.10
CA LEU A 116 -14.39 -9.78 -10.71
C LEU A 116 -15.09 -9.83 -12.07
N ASN A 117 -14.28 -9.80 -13.12
CA ASN A 117 -14.71 -9.91 -14.51
C ASN A 117 -14.65 -11.38 -14.95
N PRO A 118 -15.79 -12.07 -15.08
CA PRO A 118 -15.81 -13.46 -15.51
C PRO A 118 -15.35 -13.59 -16.97
N PRO A 119 -14.84 -14.76 -17.40
CA PRO A 119 -14.43 -14.96 -18.78
C PRO A 119 -15.64 -14.84 -19.70
N ALA A 120 -15.45 -14.22 -20.88
CA ALA A 120 -16.52 -13.96 -21.85
C ALA A 120 -17.32 -15.22 -22.25
N SER A 121 -16.70 -16.40 -22.12
CA SER A 121 -17.28 -17.70 -22.42
C SER A 121 -18.30 -18.20 -21.37
N SER A 122 -18.33 -17.62 -20.17
CA SER A 122 -19.16 -18.06 -19.05
C SER A 122 -20.58 -17.45 -19.04
N GLY A 123 -20.79 -16.33 -19.73
CA GLY A 123 -22.07 -15.60 -19.70
C GLY A 123 -22.45 -15.01 -18.33
N ASN A 124 -21.55 -15.06 -17.35
CA ASN A 124 -21.77 -14.54 -16.00
C ASN A 124 -21.67 -13.02 -15.97
N ALA A 125 -22.41 -12.39 -15.05
CA ALA A 125 -22.31 -10.95 -14.79
C ALA A 125 -21.07 -10.62 -13.95
N THR A 126 -20.49 -9.44 -14.20
CA THR A 126 -19.42 -8.86 -13.37
C THR A 126 -19.88 -8.73 -11.92
N SER A 127 -19.05 -9.20 -10.98
CA SER A 127 -19.30 -9.07 -9.53
C SER A 127 -18.48 -7.90 -8.98
N ILE A 128 -19.09 -7.04 -8.16
CA ILE A 128 -18.43 -5.87 -7.56
C ILE A 128 -18.51 -6.00 -6.04
N GLY A 129 -17.39 -5.80 -5.36
CA GLY A 129 -17.25 -5.84 -3.92
C GLY A 129 -16.52 -4.60 -3.40
N SER A 130 -16.71 -4.31 -2.11
CA SER A 130 -15.95 -3.28 -1.39
C SER A 130 -15.21 -3.90 -0.22
N ILE A 131 -13.93 -3.60 -0.08
CA ILE A 131 -13.09 -3.99 1.06
C ILE A 131 -12.77 -2.74 1.86
N ASN A 132 -13.08 -2.72 3.14
CA ASN A 132 -12.62 -1.65 4.03
C ASN A 132 -11.84 -2.26 5.19
N SER A 133 -10.64 -1.75 5.45
CA SER A 133 -9.78 -2.29 6.50
C SER A 133 -8.95 -1.22 7.18
N ILE A 134 -8.57 -1.48 8.43
CA ILE A 134 -7.64 -0.63 9.16
C ILE A 134 -6.25 -0.87 8.57
N ALA A 135 -5.61 0.23 8.15
CA ALA A 135 -4.25 0.22 7.65
C ALA A 135 -3.27 0.52 8.77
N TRP A 136 -2.15 -0.17 8.77
CA TRP A 136 -1.04 0.11 9.66
C TRP A 136 0.27 0.01 8.87
N GLN A 137 1.27 0.78 9.30
CA GLN A 137 2.60 0.79 8.73
C GLN A 137 3.60 0.91 9.85
N ILE A 138 4.62 0.06 9.84
CA ILE A 138 5.77 0.18 10.72
C ILE A 138 7.00 0.32 9.84
N ASN A 139 7.67 1.46 9.93
CA ASN A 139 8.93 1.73 9.26
C ASN A 139 10.06 1.47 10.25
N ALA A 140 10.73 0.33 10.08
CA ALA A 140 11.86 -0.06 10.91
C ALA A 140 13.03 0.91 10.74
N ILE A 141 13.35 1.26 9.48
CA ILE A 141 14.44 2.18 9.16
C ILE A 141 14.13 2.97 7.90
N GLY A 142 14.29 4.29 7.99
CA GLY A 142 14.18 5.23 6.88
C GLY A 142 15.46 6.04 6.78
N ILE A 143 15.96 6.18 5.55
CA ILE A 143 17.12 6.98 5.21
C ILE A 143 16.66 8.10 4.30
N ARG A 144 17.01 9.34 4.61
CA ARG A 144 16.79 10.51 3.76
C ARG A 144 18.13 11.17 3.46
N VAL A 145 18.45 11.36 2.19
CA VAL A 145 19.71 11.91 1.72
C VAL A 145 19.45 13.19 0.91
N GLY A 146 19.90 14.33 1.43
CA GLY A 146 19.75 15.65 0.79
C GLY A 146 19.31 16.75 1.76
N LYS A 147 19.17 17.97 1.23
CA LYS A 147 18.71 19.16 1.99
C LYS A 147 17.29 19.55 1.59
N SER A 148 17.14 20.51 0.68
CA SER A 148 15.83 20.97 0.16
C SER A 148 15.19 19.97 -0.81
N PHE A 149 16.01 19.35 -1.65
CA PHE A 149 15.65 18.20 -2.48
C PHE A 149 16.41 16.99 -1.93
N ALA A 150 15.68 16.00 -1.43
CA ALA A 150 16.27 14.83 -0.80
C ALA A 150 15.58 13.55 -1.25
N GLY A 151 16.38 12.58 -1.68
CA GLY A 151 15.89 11.21 -1.89
C GLY A 151 15.67 10.53 -0.55
N PHE A 152 14.69 9.64 -0.48
CA PHE A 152 14.49 8.82 0.70
C PHE A 152 14.19 7.37 0.34
N ALA A 153 14.56 6.47 1.24
CA ALA A 153 14.23 5.07 1.21
C ALA A 153 13.74 4.67 2.61
N GLU A 154 12.55 4.10 2.69
CA GLU A 154 11.93 3.55 3.89
C GLU A 154 11.87 2.02 3.74
N PHE A 155 12.32 1.32 4.77
CA PHE A 155 12.14 -0.10 4.94
C PHE A 155 11.19 -0.34 6.10
N GLY A 156 10.09 -1.02 5.81
CA GLY A 156 9.00 -1.21 6.75
C GLY A 156 8.13 -2.40 6.41
N TYR A 157 6.98 -2.46 7.04
CA TYR A 157 5.95 -3.44 6.76
C TYR A 157 4.58 -2.82 7.01
N GLY A 158 3.68 -2.94 6.03
CA GLY A 158 2.34 -2.40 6.12
C GLY A 158 1.79 -1.89 4.79
N TYR A 159 0.84 -0.95 4.85
CA TYR A 159 0.10 -0.49 3.67
C TYR A 159 0.94 0.19 2.56
N LYS A 160 2.19 0.59 2.84
CA LYS A 160 3.12 1.17 1.85
C LYS A 160 4.01 0.14 1.17
N GLY A 161 3.92 -1.13 1.54
CA GLY A 161 4.85 -2.17 1.13
C GLY A 161 6.02 -2.32 2.09
N ILE A 162 7.00 -3.11 1.64
CA ILE A 162 8.20 -3.43 2.43
C ILE A 162 9.29 -2.39 2.20
N VAL A 163 9.50 -2.03 0.94
CA VAL A 163 10.51 -1.07 0.51
C VAL A 163 9.78 0.07 -0.18
N ASN A 164 10.04 1.29 0.27
CA ASN A 164 9.44 2.48 -0.29
C ASN A 164 10.54 3.49 -0.61
N VAL A 165 10.62 3.92 -1.87
CA VAL A 165 11.66 4.86 -2.31
C VAL A 165 11.00 6.06 -2.96
N GLY A 166 11.58 7.25 -2.77
CA GLY A 166 10.96 8.45 -3.28
C GLY A 166 11.77 9.71 -3.13
N LEU A 167 11.11 10.82 -3.44
CA LEU A 167 11.66 12.15 -3.40
C LEU A 167 10.89 13.00 -2.40
N SER A 168 11.63 13.70 -1.56
CA SER A 168 11.13 14.63 -0.57
C SER A 168 11.60 16.04 -0.93
N LEU A 169 10.63 16.93 -0.99
CA LEU A 169 10.84 18.37 -1.09
C LEU A 169 10.54 18.96 0.28
N GLN A 170 11.50 19.69 0.81
CA GLN A 170 11.33 20.47 2.04
C GLN A 170 11.30 21.94 1.64
N LEU A 171 10.11 22.53 1.76
CA LEU A 171 9.92 23.97 1.67
C LEU A 171 10.35 24.55 3.03
N TYR A 172 11.19 25.58 2.97
CA TYR A 172 11.86 26.20 4.11
C TYR A 172 10.87 26.98 4.99
#